data_AF-A0A1Q4BZE4-F1
#
_entry.id   AF-A0A1Q4BZE4-F1
#
_cell.length_a   1.000
_cell.length_b   1.000
_cell.length_c   1.000
_cell.angle_alpha   90.00
_cell.angle_beta   90.00
_cell.angle_gamma   90.00
#
_symmetry.space_group_name_H-M   'P 1'
#
loop_
_entity.id
_entity.type
_entity.pdbx_description
1 polymer ?
#
loop_
_entity_poly.entity_id
_entity_poly.type
_entity_poly.pdbx_seq_one_letter_code
_entity_poly.pdbx_strand_id
1 'polypeptide(L)'
;MVNPDRTPLQGDVEIDESSIPYRPLDDPFEGGHGKSLVGKIFIIGAVEKREGRTSGRIRLAKLTEDKRRYIQPFVIANTAPGCAIYTDANKSYIGIPDRKHFPKNLSEKNALPAHISFERIHRVFSNLKRWGLGTFHGFRDKHLDAYLHEFEFRWNRRRRFRSTLDTLLGIGQSLPRTTYRDIVGDTSEWRQHHKRRILAMVSPERREAAKYLARAKKIDILDAVDLVGPVGSARSHKRRLSERPVLAPRRRGEERFTARYRHPLSPPMIEMAHAASA
;
A
#
# COMPACT_ATOMS: atom_id res chain seq x y z
N MET A 1 6.25 11.12 2.67
CA MET A 1 7.20 10.40 1.78
C MET A 1 7.29 11.00 0.37
N VAL A 2 6.31 11.80 -0.06
CA VAL A 2 6.41 12.57 -1.31
C VAL A 2 7.21 13.83 -1.04
N ASN A 3 8.23 14.13 -1.85
CA ASN A 3 8.93 15.41 -1.76
C ASN A 3 8.04 16.51 -2.40
N PRO A 4 7.66 17.58 -1.67
CA PRO A 4 6.92 18.71 -2.24
C PRO A 4 7.63 19.33 -3.46
N ASP A 5 8.96 19.41 -3.40
CA ASP A 5 9.79 20.03 -4.44
C ASP A 5 10.21 19.03 -5.54
N ARG A 6 9.46 17.93 -5.71
CA ARG A 6 9.79 16.95 -6.74
C ARG A 6 9.63 17.55 -8.13
N THR A 7 10.66 17.44 -8.95
CA THR A 7 10.57 17.88 -10.35
C THR A 7 9.69 16.94 -11.19
N PRO A 8 9.03 17.47 -12.23
CA PRO A 8 8.25 16.65 -13.15
C PRO A 8 9.14 15.66 -13.92
N LEU A 9 8.52 14.64 -14.50
CA LEU A 9 9.15 13.73 -15.44
C LEU A 9 9.52 14.48 -16.72
N GLN A 10 10.65 14.14 -17.33
CA GLN A 10 11.22 14.86 -18.48
C GLN A 10 11.56 13.93 -19.64
N GLY A 11 11.66 14.50 -20.84
CA GLY A 11 12.05 13.79 -22.06
C GLY A 11 10.95 12.87 -22.57
N ASP A 12 11.29 11.60 -22.71
CA ASP A 12 10.42 10.53 -23.19
C ASP A 12 9.72 9.83 -22.01
N VAL A 13 8.38 9.80 -22.01
CA VAL A 13 7.58 9.24 -20.91
C VAL A 13 6.56 8.24 -21.44
N GLU A 14 6.58 7.01 -20.94
CA GLU A 14 5.49 6.03 -21.16
C GLU A 14 4.41 6.23 -20.10
N ILE A 15 3.15 6.30 -20.51
CA ILE A 15 2.00 6.45 -19.63
C ILE A 15 0.96 5.42 -20.01
N ASP A 16 0.44 4.72 -19.00
CA ASP A 16 -0.56 3.66 -19.16
C ASP A 16 -1.38 3.53 -17.88
N GLU A 17 -2.50 2.81 -17.98
CA GLU A 17 -3.40 2.48 -16.89
C GLU A 17 -3.28 1.00 -16.52
N SER A 18 -3.55 0.70 -15.25
CA SER A 18 -3.66 -0.69 -14.80
C SER A 18 -4.75 -0.84 -13.76
N SER A 19 -5.22 -2.07 -13.60
CA SER A 19 -6.12 -2.43 -12.50
C SER A 19 -5.44 -3.40 -11.54
N ILE A 20 -5.68 -3.19 -10.25
CA ILE A 20 -5.31 -4.11 -9.17
C ILE A 20 -6.59 -4.84 -8.74
N PRO A 21 -6.58 -6.19 -8.68
CA PRO A 21 -7.71 -6.94 -8.12
C PRO A 21 -7.97 -6.54 -6.67
N TYR A 22 -9.20 -6.12 -6.38
CA TYR A 22 -9.65 -5.75 -5.04
C TYR A 22 -11.17 -5.93 -4.97
N ARG A 23 -11.62 -7.04 -4.37
CA ARG A 23 -13.04 -7.33 -4.20
C ARG A 23 -13.46 -7.03 -2.74
N PRO A 24 -14.18 -5.94 -2.45
CA PRO A 24 -14.85 -5.75 -1.17
C PRO A 24 -15.96 -6.77 -0.97
N LEU A 25 -16.43 -6.93 0.27
CA LEU A 25 -17.47 -7.90 0.62
C LEU A 25 -18.82 -7.59 -0.07
N ASP A 26 -19.08 -6.31 -0.29
CA ASP A 26 -20.36 -5.80 -0.80
C ASP A 26 -20.38 -5.69 -2.34
N ASP A 27 -19.30 -6.10 -3.02
CA ASP A 27 -19.23 -6.05 -4.48
C ASP A 27 -20.13 -7.13 -5.10
N PRO A 28 -20.86 -6.79 -6.18
CA PRO A 28 -21.69 -7.76 -6.88
C PRO A 28 -20.86 -8.95 -7.39
N PHE A 29 -21.44 -10.14 -7.33
CA PHE A 29 -20.80 -11.38 -7.79
C PHE A 29 -20.60 -11.40 -9.32
N GLU A 30 -21.48 -10.70 -10.05
CA GLU A 30 -21.46 -10.55 -11.51
C GLU A 30 -21.04 -9.13 -11.92
N GLY A 31 -20.34 -9.02 -13.06
CA GLY A 31 -19.76 -7.77 -13.55
C GLY A 31 -18.24 -7.71 -13.41
N GLY A 32 -17.64 -6.56 -13.71
CA GLY A 32 -16.18 -6.37 -13.64
C GLY A 32 -15.41 -6.60 -14.95
N HIS A 33 -16.09 -6.77 -16.08
CA HIS A 33 -15.45 -6.83 -17.39
C HIS A 33 -14.93 -5.45 -17.84
N GLY A 34 -13.83 -5.45 -18.60
CA GLY A 34 -13.23 -4.24 -19.15
C GLY A 34 -12.85 -3.21 -18.08
N LYS A 35 -13.29 -1.96 -18.32
CA LYS A 35 -12.99 -0.75 -17.52
C LYS A 35 -13.89 -0.58 -16.27
N SER A 36 -14.62 -1.62 -15.86
CA SER A 36 -15.45 -1.57 -14.65
C SER A 36 -14.61 -1.54 -13.37
N LEU A 37 -15.04 -0.72 -12.40
CA LEU A 37 -14.48 -0.60 -11.05
C LEU A 37 -14.84 -1.78 -10.14
N VAL A 38 -15.82 -2.59 -10.54
CA VAL A 38 -16.24 -3.76 -9.76
C VAL A 38 -15.09 -4.75 -9.65
N GLY A 39 -14.69 -5.06 -8.43
CA GLY A 39 -13.62 -5.98 -8.08
C GLY A 39 -12.23 -5.44 -8.35
N LYS A 40 -12.07 -4.14 -8.65
CA LYS A 40 -10.81 -3.57 -9.13
C LYS A 40 -10.57 -2.15 -8.62
N ILE A 41 -9.31 -1.87 -8.34
CA ILE A 41 -8.81 -0.52 -8.14
C ILE A 41 -8.07 -0.11 -9.41
N PHE A 42 -8.45 1.00 -10.04
CA PHE A 42 -7.67 1.57 -11.14
C PHE A 42 -6.53 2.44 -10.64
N ILE A 43 -5.41 2.33 -11.34
CA ILE A 43 -4.23 3.16 -11.16
C ILE A 43 -3.78 3.65 -12.53
N ILE A 44 -3.17 4.82 -12.54
CA ILE A 44 -2.43 5.35 -13.67
C ILE A 44 -0.96 5.47 -13.28
N GLY A 45 -0.08 5.22 -14.24
CA GLY A 45 1.34 5.36 -14.03
C GLY A 45 2.05 6.02 -15.20
N ALA A 46 3.12 6.74 -14.89
CA ALA A 46 4.03 7.32 -15.85
C ALA A 46 5.47 6.93 -15.51
N VAL A 47 6.30 6.66 -16.52
CA VAL A 47 7.70 6.29 -16.36
C VAL A 47 8.58 6.96 -17.40
N GLU A 48 9.69 7.53 -16.94
CA GLU A 48 10.73 8.05 -17.84
C GLU A 48 11.41 6.91 -18.60
N LYS A 49 11.53 7.05 -19.91
CA LYS A 49 12.40 6.23 -20.74
C LYS A 49 13.82 6.76 -20.58
N ARG A 50 14.72 5.88 -20.14
CA ARG A 50 16.17 6.09 -20.24
C ARG A 50 16.73 5.17 -21.31
N GLU A 51 17.96 5.45 -21.73
CA GLU A 51 18.70 4.68 -22.72
C GLU A 51 18.66 3.16 -22.45
N GLY A 52 18.68 2.40 -23.54
CA GLY A 52 18.60 0.94 -23.53
C GLY A 52 17.24 0.42 -23.06
N ARG A 53 17.23 -0.47 -22.06
CA ARG A 53 16.01 -1.06 -21.44
C ARG A 53 15.75 -0.55 -20.02
N THR A 54 16.35 0.59 -19.65
CA THR A 54 16.30 1.10 -18.29
C THR A 54 15.12 2.06 -18.09
N SER A 55 14.42 1.89 -16.97
CA SER A 55 13.36 2.78 -16.51
C SER A 55 13.95 3.88 -15.61
N GLY A 56 13.54 5.13 -15.84
CA GLY A 56 13.91 6.26 -15.01
C GLY A 56 13.01 6.39 -13.77
N ARG A 57 12.61 7.63 -13.48
CA ARG A 57 11.68 7.95 -12.40
C ARG A 57 10.26 7.57 -12.81
N ILE A 58 9.44 7.26 -11.82
CA ILE A 58 8.02 6.95 -11.98
C ILE A 58 7.14 7.94 -11.23
N ARG A 59 5.88 7.98 -11.65
CA ARG A 59 4.75 8.61 -10.96
C ARG A 59 3.58 7.64 -11.00
N LEU A 60 2.90 7.48 -9.89
CA LEU A 60 1.73 6.60 -9.77
C LEU A 60 0.62 7.36 -9.04
N ALA A 61 -0.62 7.13 -9.45
CA ALA A 61 -1.79 7.66 -8.76
C ALA A 61 -2.97 6.70 -8.84
N LYS A 62 -3.86 6.78 -7.85
CA LYS A 62 -5.19 6.20 -7.94
C LYS A 62 -5.96 6.88 -9.07
N LEU A 63 -6.68 6.09 -9.86
CA LEU A 63 -7.60 6.61 -10.85
C LEU A 63 -9.02 6.22 -10.44
N THR A 64 -9.91 7.22 -10.35
CA THR A 64 -11.32 6.99 -10.03
C THR A 64 -12.06 6.41 -11.23
N GLU A 65 -11.82 6.94 -12.43
CA GLU A 65 -12.38 6.44 -13.68
C GLU A 65 -11.40 6.67 -14.83
N ASP A 66 -11.42 5.78 -15.83
CA ASP A 66 -10.69 5.93 -17.09
C ASP A 66 -11.40 6.95 -18.01
N LYS A 67 -11.36 8.21 -17.60
CA LYS A 67 -11.91 9.35 -18.34
C LYS A 67 -10.87 10.45 -18.45
N ARG A 68 -10.91 11.18 -19.58
CA ARG A 68 -10.10 12.37 -19.86
C ARG A 68 -9.95 13.32 -18.66
N ARG A 69 -11.05 13.58 -17.93
CA ARG A 69 -11.09 14.48 -16.77
C ARG A 69 -10.17 14.09 -15.61
N TYR A 70 -9.77 12.82 -15.51
CA TYR A 70 -8.88 12.32 -14.47
C TYR A 70 -7.47 12.03 -15.01
N ILE A 71 -7.38 11.56 -16.25
CA ILE A 71 -6.12 11.21 -16.90
C ILE A 71 -5.29 12.46 -17.22
N GLN A 72 -5.89 13.48 -17.83
CA GLN A 72 -5.13 14.65 -18.27
C GLN A 72 -4.53 15.46 -17.12
N PRO A 73 -5.24 15.74 -16.01
CA PRO A 73 -4.64 16.39 -14.85
C PRO A 73 -3.45 15.61 -14.28
N PHE A 74 -3.53 14.27 -14.24
CA PHE A 74 -2.40 13.44 -13.82
C PHE A 74 -1.18 13.65 -14.72
N VAL A 75 -1.37 13.61 -16.05
CA VAL A 75 -0.29 13.80 -17.01
C VAL A 75 0.32 15.20 -16.87
N ILE A 76 -0.51 16.25 -16.81
CA ILE A 76 -0.06 17.64 -16.73
C ILE A 76 0.73 17.89 -15.44
N ALA A 77 0.25 17.38 -14.30
CA ALA A 77 0.92 17.57 -13.02
C ALA A 77 2.27 16.83 -12.90
N ASN A 78 2.46 15.77 -13.67
CA ASN A 78 3.59 14.85 -13.52
C ASN A 78 4.62 14.92 -14.65
N THR A 79 4.31 15.59 -15.76
CA THR A 79 5.22 15.71 -16.92
C THR A 79 5.54 17.17 -17.21
N ALA A 80 6.81 17.43 -17.56
CA ALA A 80 7.25 18.76 -17.92
C ALA A 80 6.63 19.18 -19.27
N PRO A 81 6.37 20.48 -19.49
CA PRO A 81 6.06 21.00 -20.82
C PRO A 81 7.12 20.56 -21.84
N GLY A 82 6.69 20.21 -23.05
CA GLY A 82 7.54 19.75 -24.14
C GLY A 82 7.91 18.25 -24.12
N CYS A 83 7.49 17.49 -23.11
CA CYS A 83 7.76 16.04 -23.06
C CYS A 83 7.09 15.28 -24.21
N ALA A 84 7.73 14.19 -24.64
CA ALA A 84 7.17 13.21 -25.54
C ALA A 84 6.48 12.11 -24.74
N ILE A 85 5.16 12.00 -24.89
CA ILE A 85 4.32 11.05 -24.19
C ILE A 85 3.95 9.91 -25.13
N TYR A 86 4.22 8.69 -24.70
CA TYR A 86 3.85 7.46 -25.39
C TYR A 86 2.73 6.79 -24.61
N THR A 87 1.54 6.68 -25.21
CA THR A 87 0.37 6.02 -24.60
C THR A 87 -0.25 5.04 -25.57
N ASP A 88 -1.14 4.19 -25.06
CA ASP A 88 -2.08 3.49 -25.93
C ASP A 88 -2.98 4.48 -26.69
N ALA A 89 -3.73 3.97 -27.66
CA ALA A 89 -4.64 4.78 -28.48
C ALA A 89 -5.96 5.17 -27.76
N ASN A 90 -5.95 5.27 -26.43
CA ASN A 90 -7.10 5.72 -25.68
C ASN A 90 -7.38 7.22 -25.97
N LYS A 91 -8.63 7.52 -26.34
CA LYS A 91 -9.09 8.88 -26.67
C LYS A 91 -8.91 9.87 -25.51
N SER A 92 -8.81 9.38 -24.27
CA SER A 92 -8.55 10.19 -23.07
C SER A 92 -7.22 10.96 -23.13
N TYR A 93 -6.23 10.47 -23.89
CA TYR A 93 -4.91 11.13 -24.02
C TYR A 93 -4.83 12.18 -25.12
N ILE A 94 -5.84 12.28 -26.00
CA ILE A 94 -5.79 13.20 -27.14
C ILE A 94 -5.82 14.65 -26.66
N GLY A 95 -5.03 15.54 -27.25
CA GLY A 95 -5.11 16.99 -26.99
C GLY A 95 -4.72 17.39 -25.57
N ILE A 96 -3.67 16.77 -25.02
CA ILE A 96 -3.03 17.24 -23.79
C ILE A 96 -2.19 18.48 -24.14
N PRO A 97 -2.38 19.61 -23.44
CA PRO A 97 -1.68 20.86 -23.76
C PRO A 97 -0.17 20.72 -23.53
N ASP A 98 0.63 21.33 -24.41
CA ASP A 98 2.09 21.46 -24.30
C ASP A 98 2.89 20.15 -24.21
N ARG A 99 2.35 19.00 -24.66
CA ARG A 99 3.08 17.72 -24.71
C ARG A 99 2.95 17.10 -26.09
N LYS A 100 4.04 16.49 -26.58
CA LYS A 100 4.05 15.76 -27.85
C LYS A 100 3.44 14.39 -27.61
N HIS A 101 2.27 14.12 -28.16
CA HIS A 101 1.57 12.85 -27.96
C HIS A 101 1.85 11.87 -29.10
N PHE A 102 2.37 10.70 -28.76
CA PHE A 102 2.64 9.59 -29.67
C PHE A 102 1.74 8.39 -29.30
N PRO A 103 0.48 8.37 -29.77
CA PRO A 103 -0.42 7.26 -29.53
C PRO A 103 0.02 6.03 -30.32
N LYS A 104 -0.01 4.85 -29.69
CA LYS A 104 0.17 3.56 -30.39
C LYS A 104 -1.11 2.75 -30.34
N ASN A 105 -1.65 2.43 -31.52
CA ASN A 105 -2.81 1.54 -31.65
C ASN A 105 -2.40 0.11 -31.31
N LEU A 106 -2.82 -0.37 -30.15
CA LEU A 106 -2.57 -1.76 -29.72
C LEU A 106 -3.65 -2.75 -30.23
N SER A 107 -4.70 -2.24 -30.90
CA SER A 107 -5.81 -3.04 -31.43
C SER A 107 -5.66 -3.38 -32.92
N GLU A 108 -4.56 -2.99 -33.56
CA GLU A 108 -4.30 -3.34 -34.96
C GLU A 108 -3.99 -4.84 -35.10
N LYS A 109 -4.33 -5.42 -36.26
CA LYS A 109 -4.29 -6.86 -36.54
C LYS A 109 -2.90 -7.49 -36.33
N ASN A 110 -1.83 -6.68 -36.44
CA ASN A 110 -0.43 -7.06 -36.24
C ASN A 110 0.25 -6.27 -35.10
N ALA A 111 -0.52 -5.63 -34.22
CA ALA A 111 0.04 -4.86 -33.13
C ALA A 111 0.75 -5.79 -32.13
N LEU A 112 1.98 -5.44 -31.77
CA LEU A 112 2.68 -6.10 -30.68
C LEU A 112 1.87 -5.91 -29.38
N PRO A 113 1.72 -6.97 -28.55
CA PRO A 113 1.08 -6.89 -27.25
C PRO A 113 1.52 -5.66 -26.44
N ALA A 114 0.61 -5.10 -25.63
CA ALA A 114 0.84 -3.90 -24.83
C ALA A 114 2.14 -3.97 -24.01
N HIS A 115 2.41 -5.11 -23.37
CA HIS A 115 3.62 -5.35 -22.57
C HIS A 115 4.93 -5.40 -23.36
N ILE A 116 4.89 -5.57 -24.69
CA ILE A 116 6.04 -5.49 -25.59
C ILE A 116 6.23 -4.05 -26.07
N SER A 117 5.13 -3.35 -26.36
CA SER A 117 5.14 -1.97 -26.84
C SER A 117 5.43 -0.94 -25.75
N PHE A 118 4.97 -1.18 -24.52
CA PHE A 118 5.07 -0.31 -23.34
C PHE A 118 5.75 -1.05 -22.18
N GLU A 119 6.90 -1.66 -22.48
CA GLU A 119 7.58 -2.58 -21.58
C GLU A 119 7.84 -1.96 -20.19
N ARG A 120 8.20 -0.67 -20.12
CA ARG A 120 8.67 -0.08 -18.86
C ARG A 120 7.52 0.11 -17.91
N ILE A 121 6.42 0.67 -18.37
CA ILE A 121 5.28 0.93 -17.49
C ILE A 121 4.60 -0.37 -17.05
N HIS A 122 4.50 -1.37 -17.93
CA HIS A 122 3.99 -2.69 -17.56
C HIS A 122 4.93 -3.44 -16.59
N ARG A 123 6.25 -3.24 -16.67
CA ARG A 123 7.20 -3.73 -15.66
C ARG A 123 7.00 -3.05 -14.31
N VAL A 124 6.75 -1.73 -14.30
CA VAL A 124 6.42 -0.99 -13.08
C VAL A 124 5.16 -1.57 -12.44
N PHE A 125 4.08 -1.77 -13.20
CA PHE A 125 2.84 -2.34 -12.69
C PHE A 125 2.99 -3.79 -12.20
N SER A 126 3.74 -4.62 -12.91
CA SER A 126 4.03 -5.99 -12.49
C SER A 126 4.78 -6.02 -11.15
N ASN A 127 5.78 -5.16 -10.99
CA ASN A 127 6.55 -5.04 -9.75
C ASN A 127 5.72 -4.47 -8.60
N LEU A 128 4.88 -3.47 -8.86
CA LEU A 128 3.97 -2.91 -7.87
C LEU A 128 3.01 -3.98 -7.34
N LYS A 129 2.38 -4.76 -8.22
CA LYS A 129 1.46 -5.85 -7.85
C LYS A 129 2.18 -6.95 -7.06
N ARG A 130 3.38 -7.34 -7.49
CA ARG A 130 4.23 -8.31 -6.78
C ARG A 130 4.57 -7.83 -5.36
N TRP A 131 4.96 -6.57 -5.23
CA TRP A 131 5.32 -5.96 -3.95
C TRP A 131 4.10 -5.86 -3.02
N GLY A 132 2.94 -5.42 -3.54
CA GLY A 132 1.71 -5.36 -2.76
C GLY A 132 1.27 -6.71 -2.18
N LEU A 133 1.41 -7.78 -2.97
CA LEU A 133 1.11 -9.14 -2.51
C LEU A 133 2.10 -9.61 -1.44
N GLY A 134 3.39 -9.35 -1.63
CA GLY A 134 4.45 -9.79 -0.73
C GLY A 134 4.54 -9.01 0.59
N THR A 135 4.15 -7.73 0.59
CA THR A 135 4.33 -6.84 1.76
C THR A 135 3.04 -6.56 2.52
N PHE A 136 1.87 -6.44 1.86
CA PHE A 136 0.65 -5.92 2.51
C PHE A 136 -0.54 -6.89 2.54
N HIS A 137 -0.35 -8.17 2.23
CA HIS A 137 -1.44 -9.12 1.98
C HIS A 137 -2.45 -8.59 0.93
N GLY A 138 -1.94 -7.85 -0.06
CA GLY A 138 -2.75 -7.16 -1.05
C GLY A 138 -3.03 -5.70 -0.71
N PHE A 139 -3.32 -4.90 -1.74
CA PHE A 139 -3.64 -3.49 -1.55
C PHE A 139 -5.07 -3.31 -1.05
N ARG A 140 -5.25 -2.34 -0.17
CA ARG A 140 -6.57 -1.87 0.28
C ARG A 140 -6.82 -0.49 -0.29
N ASP A 141 -8.03 -0.28 -0.80
CA ASP A 141 -8.39 0.98 -1.47
C ASP A 141 -8.13 2.22 -0.60
N LYS A 142 -8.53 2.15 0.67
CA LYS A 142 -8.36 3.24 1.66
C LYS A 142 -6.90 3.64 1.98
N HIS A 143 -5.92 2.84 1.57
CA HIS A 143 -4.51 3.09 1.84
C HIS A 143 -3.71 3.21 0.54
N LEU A 144 -4.38 3.16 -0.61
CA LEU A 144 -3.72 3.00 -1.90
C LEU A 144 -2.72 4.13 -2.16
N ASP A 145 -3.09 5.38 -1.89
CA ASP A 145 -2.21 6.52 -2.13
C ASP A 145 -0.92 6.41 -1.31
N ALA A 146 -1.01 5.99 -0.04
CA ALA A 146 0.17 5.75 0.79
C ALA A 146 1.06 4.62 0.22
N TYR A 147 0.45 3.53 -0.24
CA TYR A 147 1.20 2.42 -0.87
C TYR A 147 1.89 2.86 -2.17
N LEU A 148 1.20 3.62 -3.03
CA LEU A 148 1.76 4.11 -4.29
C LEU A 148 2.90 5.10 -4.02
N HIS A 149 2.75 6.00 -3.05
CA HIS A 149 3.80 6.94 -2.65
C HIS A 149 5.04 6.25 -2.09
N GLU A 150 4.87 5.21 -1.26
CA GLU A 150 6.00 4.43 -0.77
C GLU A 150 6.72 3.72 -1.93
N PHE A 151 5.95 3.07 -2.81
CA PHE A 151 6.53 2.39 -3.97
C PHE A 151 7.28 3.36 -4.90
N GLU A 152 6.70 4.52 -5.19
CA GLU A 152 7.34 5.58 -5.97
C GLU A 152 8.65 6.03 -5.31
N PHE A 153 8.63 6.28 -3.99
CA PHE A 153 9.79 6.70 -3.24
C PHE A 153 10.94 5.69 -3.35
N ARG A 154 10.63 4.40 -3.15
CA ARG A 154 11.60 3.29 -3.23
C ARG A 154 12.11 3.09 -4.65
N TRP A 155 11.21 3.07 -5.64
CA TRP A 155 11.59 2.89 -7.04
C TRP A 155 12.55 3.98 -7.51
N ASN A 156 12.23 5.24 -7.23
CA ASN A 156 13.01 6.39 -7.70
C ASN A 156 14.41 6.46 -7.06
N ARG A 157 14.63 5.71 -5.97
CA ARG A 157 15.89 5.67 -5.20
C ARG A 157 16.57 4.31 -5.16
N ARG A 158 16.04 3.30 -5.86
CA ARG A 158 16.56 1.91 -5.88
C ARG A 158 18.02 1.72 -6.35
N ARG A 159 18.67 2.78 -6.83
CA ARG A 159 20.09 2.79 -7.23
C ARG A 159 20.97 3.63 -6.29
N ARG A 160 20.38 4.27 -5.29
CA ARG A 160 21.01 5.23 -4.35
C ARG A 160 20.59 4.91 -2.92
N PHE A 161 20.89 3.70 -2.46
CA PHE A 161 20.47 3.22 -1.14
C PHE A 161 21.07 4.02 0.02
N ARG A 162 22.36 4.39 -0.08
CA ARG A 162 23.10 5.07 1.01
C ARG A 162 22.43 6.36 1.49
N SER A 163 21.89 7.17 0.58
CA SER A 163 21.23 8.44 0.92
C SER A 163 19.71 8.33 1.08
N THR A 164 19.12 7.14 0.96
CA THR A 164 17.67 6.97 0.97
C THR A 164 17.08 7.27 2.35
N LEU A 165 17.73 6.82 3.43
CA LEU A 165 17.27 7.09 4.79
C LEU A 165 17.35 8.59 5.11
N ASP A 166 18.49 9.23 4.82
CA ASP A 166 18.67 10.67 5.04
C ASP A 166 17.65 11.49 4.26
N THR A 167 17.40 11.11 3.01
CA THR A 167 16.36 11.77 2.19
C THR A 167 14.96 11.57 2.78
N LEU A 168 14.67 10.39 3.31
CA LEU A 168 13.38 10.11 3.95
C LEU A 168 13.19 10.97 5.20
N LEU A 169 14.23 11.08 6.04
CA LEU A 169 14.23 11.90 7.24
C LEU A 169 14.11 13.39 6.88
N GLY A 170 14.85 13.87 5.89
CA GLY A 170 14.76 15.25 5.41
C GLY A 170 13.37 15.61 4.87
N ILE A 171 12.75 14.73 4.08
CA ILE A 171 11.35 14.91 3.65
C ILE A 171 10.39 14.85 4.84
N GLY A 172 10.65 13.96 5.81
CA GLY A 172 9.83 13.84 7.02
C GLY A 172 9.85 15.10 7.88
N GLN A 173 10.99 15.79 7.95
CA GLN A 173 11.16 17.04 8.69
C GLN A 173 10.50 18.23 8.00
N SER A 174 10.41 18.24 6.67
CA SER A 174 9.79 19.34 5.90
C SER A 174 8.27 19.23 5.77
N LEU A 175 7.69 18.07 6.06
CA LEU A 175 6.25 17.83 5.96
C LEU A 175 5.55 17.96 7.32
N PRO A 176 4.30 18.42 7.36
CA PRO A 176 3.49 18.38 8.57
C PRO A 176 3.19 16.93 8.98
N ARG A 177 2.90 16.74 10.27
CA ARG A 177 2.44 15.45 10.81
C ARG A 177 1.28 14.92 9.98
N THR A 178 1.45 13.75 9.38
CA THR A 178 0.37 13.00 8.75
C THR A 178 -0.27 12.06 9.77
N THR A 179 -1.56 12.21 10.02
CA THR A 179 -2.32 11.32 10.89
C THR A 179 -2.91 10.15 10.10
N TYR A 180 -3.37 9.11 10.80
CA TYR A 180 -4.10 8.01 10.15
C TYR A 180 -5.36 8.50 9.42
N ARG A 181 -6.01 9.55 9.93
CA ARG A 181 -7.19 10.15 9.30
C ARG A 181 -6.84 10.83 7.97
N ASP A 182 -5.66 11.45 7.88
CA ASP A 182 -5.19 12.07 6.63
C ASP A 182 -4.88 11.01 5.56
N ILE A 183 -4.51 9.79 5.97
CA ILE A 183 -4.19 8.67 5.05
C ILE A 183 -5.46 7.97 4.55
N VAL A 184 -6.41 7.73 5.44
CA VAL A 184 -7.63 6.94 5.16
C VAL A 184 -8.81 7.83 4.75
N GLY A 185 -8.68 9.14 4.90
CA GLY A 185 -9.78 10.08 4.95
C GLY A 185 -10.51 10.02 6.29
N ASP A 186 -11.21 11.10 6.65
CA ASP A 186 -12.14 11.10 7.78
C ASP A 186 -13.39 10.30 7.40
N THR A 187 -13.25 8.99 7.40
CA THR A 187 -14.35 8.07 7.17
C THR A 187 -15.17 7.99 8.45
N SER A 188 -15.85 9.10 8.78
CA SER A 188 -16.92 9.12 9.77
C SER A 188 -17.93 8.02 9.49
N GLU A 189 -18.23 7.77 8.21
CA GLU A 189 -19.02 6.64 7.72
C GLU A 189 -18.41 5.29 8.05
N TRP A 190 -17.10 5.05 7.81
CA TRP A 190 -16.47 3.79 8.23
C TRP A 190 -16.48 3.65 9.75
N ARG A 191 -16.19 4.71 10.50
CA ARG A 191 -16.23 4.66 11.97
C ARG A 191 -17.64 4.32 12.44
N GLN A 192 -18.67 4.93 11.87
CA GLN A 192 -20.07 4.63 12.16
C GLN A 192 -20.45 3.21 11.75
N HIS A 193 -20.03 2.75 10.56
CA HIS A 193 -20.30 1.41 10.07
C HIS A 193 -19.59 0.33 10.91
N HIS A 194 -18.32 0.53 11.24
CA HIS A 194 -17.54 -0.34 12.11
C HIS A 194 -18.13 -0.39 13.52
N LYS A 195 -18.50 0.77 14.07
CA LYS A 195 -19.21 0.90 15.35
C LYS A 195 -20.57 0.16 15.31
N ARG A 196 -21.35 0.32 14.23
CA ARG A 196 -22.60 -0.44 14.02
C ARG A 196 -22.34 -1.94 13.96
N ARG A 197 -21.31 -2.40 13.25
CA ARG A 197 -20.93 -3.81 13.16
C ARG A 197 -20.54 -4.40 14.52
N ILE A 198 -19.71 -3.70 15.29
CA ILE A 198 -19.36 -4.14 16.65
C ILE A 198 -20.63 -4.22 17.51
N LEU A 199 -21.47 -3.18 17.48
CA LEU A 199 -22.72 -3.15 18.25
C LEU A 199 -23.74 -4.21 17.80
N ALA A 200 -23.67 -4.70 16.56
CA ALA A 200 -24.50 -5.81 16.07
C ALA A 200 -23.99 -7.18 16.56
N MET A 201 -22.70 -7.29 16.92
CA MET A 201 -22.11 -8.49 17.52
C MET A 201 -22.30 -8.56 19.04
N VAL A 202 -22.74 -7.47 19.67
CA VAL A 202 -22.98 -7.37 21.12
C VAL A 202 -24.43 -7.75 21.41
N SER A 203 -24.66 -8.52 22.49
CA SER A 203 -26.01 -8.90 22.89
C SER A 203 -26.90 -7.67 23.15
N PRO A 204 -28.23 -7.74 22.87
CA PRO A 204 -29.13 -6.61 23.06
C PRO A 204 -29.06 -6.01 24.48
N GLU A 205 -29.00 -6.87 25.50
CA GLU A 205 -28.91 -6.48 26.92
C GLU A 205 -27.62 -5.69 27.21
N ARG A 206 -26.47 -6.22 26.77
CA ARG A 206 -25.16 -5.55 26.96
C ARG A 206 -25.10 -4.24 26.21
N ARG A 207 -25.74 -4.16 25.04
CA ARG A 207 -25.81 -2.94 24.23
C ARG A 207 -26.63 -1.86 24.93
N GLU A 208 -27.78 -2.19 25.53
CA GLU A 208 -28.58 -1.22 26.28
C GLU A 208 -27.86 -0.74 27.54
N ALA A 209 -27.24 -1.64 28.30
CA ALA A 209 -26.41 -1.28 29.46
C ALA A 209 -25.26 -0.33 29.06
N ALA A 210 -24.58 -0.62 27.94
CA ALA A 210 -23.52 0.23 27.42
C ALA A 210 -24.03 1.60 26.93
N LYS A 211 -25.22 1.68 26.32
CA LYS A 211 -25.84 2.97 25.94
C LYS A 211 -26.13 3.83 27.17
N TYR A 212 -26.67 3.22 28.22
CA TYR A 212 -26.94 3.92 29.48
C TYR A 212 -25.65 4.47 30.08
N LEU A 213 -24.62 3.61 30.19
CA LEU A 213 -23.33 3.97 30.76
C LEU A 213 -22.59 5.05 29.93
N ALA A 214 -22.63 4.96 28.61
CA ALA A 214 -22.05 5.95 27.71
C ALA A 214 -22.67 7.34 27.91
N ARG A 215 -24.00 7.42 28.06
CA ARG A 215 -24.72 8.67 28.35
C ARG A 215 -24.38 9.22 29.73
N ALA A 216 -24.39 8.37 30.76
CA ALA A 216 -24.12 8.78 32.14
C ALA A 216 -22.69 9.31 32.33
N LYS A 217 -21.70 8.67 31.70
CA LYS A 217 -20.27 9.02 31.84
C LYS A 217 -19.73 9.93 30.73
N LYS A 218 -20.54 10.26 29.72
CA LYS A 218 -20.12 11.03 28.52
C LYS A 218 -18.89 10.44 27.82
N ILE A 219 -18.86 9.11 27.66
CA ILE A 219 -17.77 8.37 26.99
C ILE A 219 -18.25 7.75 25.68
N ASP A 220 -17.34 7.28 24.83
CA ASP A 220 -17.73 6.57 23.61
C ASP A 220 -18.45 5.25 23.98
N ILE A 221 -19.47 4.88 23.19
CA ILE A 221 -20.25 3.66 23.45
C ILE A 221 -19.40 2.39 23.35
N LEU A 222 -18.30 2.37 22.58
CA LEU A 222 -17.41 1.21 22.52
C LEU A 222 -16.62 1.07 23.82
N ASP A 223 -16.11 2.18 24.36
CA ASP A 223 -15.49 2.21 25.69
C ASP A 223 -16.49 1.78 26.77
N ALA A 224 -17.75 2.19 26.64
CA ALA A 224 -18.82 1.75 27.53
C ALA A 224 -19.14 0.25 27.40
N VAL A 225 -19.11 -0.32 26.19
CA VAL A 225 -19.27 -1.77 25.97
C VAL A 225 -18.15 -2.55 26.65
N ASP A 226 -16.91 -2.07 26.57
CA ASP A 226 -15.77 -2.70 27.24
C ASP A 226 -15.89 -2.63 28.76
N LEU A 227 -16.34 -1.49 29.31
CA LEU A 227 -16.56 -1.31 30.74
C LEU A 227 -17.72 -2.15 31.31
N VAL A 228 -18.79 -2.36 30.55
CA VAL A 228 -19.92 -3.21 30.97
C VAL A 228 -19.48 -4.69 31.08
N GLY A 229 -18.49 -5.09 30.28
CA GLY A 229 -18.01 -6.47 30.25
C GLY A 229 -19.06 -7.46 29.69
N PRO A 230 -18.70 -8.74 29.50
CA PRO A 230 -19.63 -9.77 29.01
C PRO A 230 -20.72 -10.09 30.04
N VAL A 231 -21.97 -10.18 29.59
CA VAL A 231 -23.12 -10.61 30.41
C VAL A 231 -23.12 -12.13 30.46
N GLY A 232 -22.95 -12.68 31.65
CA GLY A 232 -22.86 -14.12 31.89
C GLY A 232 -21.43 -14.61 32.01
N SER A 233 -21.19 -15.48 32.98
CA SER A 233 -19.89 -16.08 33.27
C SER A 233 -19.23 -16.49 31.96
N ALA A 234 -18.10 -15.86 31.63
CA ALA A 234 -17.26 -16.34 30.56
C ALA A 234 -17.04 -17.82 30.85
N ARG A 235 -17.69 -18.72 30.09
CA ARG A 235 -17.38 -20.14 30.17
C ARG A 235 -15.89 -20.17 29.94
N SER A 236 -15.13 -20.46 30.99
CA SER A 236 -13.68 -20.59 30.88
C SER A 236 -13.48 -21.65 29.82
N HIS A 237 -13.09 -21.20 28.62
CA HIS A 237 -12.74 -22.11 27.57
C HIS A 237 -11.43 -22.72 28.03
N LYS A 238 -11.53 -23.83 28.78
CA LYS A 238 -10.39 -24.69 29.06
C LYS A 238 -10.00 -25.27 27.72
N ARG A 239 -9.11 -24.54 27.03
CA ARG A 239 -8.48 -25.01 25.81
C ARG A 239 -7.95 -26.40 26.13
N ARG A 240 -8.52 -27.44 25.53
CA ARG A 240 -7.98 -28.80 25.68
C ARG A 240 -6.50 -28.69 25.36
N LEU A 241 -5.65 -29.11 26.30
CA LEU A 241 -4.23 -29.27 25.99
C LEU A 241 -4.19 -30.14 24.73
N SER A 242 -3.49 -29.65 23.72
CA SER A 242 -3.25 -30.42 22.50
C SER A 242 -2.68 -31.77 22.90
N GLU A 243 -3.34 -32.87 22.51
CA GLU A 243 -2.78 -34.22 22.68
C GLU A 243 -1.47 -34.39 21.90
N ARG A 244 -1.25 -33.52 20.91
CA ARG A 244 0.03 -33.43 20.21
C ARG A 244 1.00 -32.61 21.06
N PRO A 245 2.19 -33.14 21.36
CA PRO A 245 3.21 -32.35 22.03
C PRO A 245 3.53 -31.11 21.16
N VAL A 246 3.68 -29.95 21.82
CA VAL A 246 3.98 -28.66 21.15
C VAL A 246 5.31 -28.72 20.37
N LEU A 247 6.16 -29.68 20.73
CA LEU A 247 7.43 -29.98 20.08
C LEU A 247 7.43 -31.46 19.66
N ALA A 248 8.15 -31.78 18.59
CA ALA A 248 8.38 -33.18 18.22
C ALA A 248 9.00 -33.96 19.40
N PRO A 249 8.65 -35.27 19.57
CA PRO A 249 9.30 -36.09 20.58
C PRO A 249 10.82 -36.10 20.36
N ARG A 250 11.56 -35.93 21.45
CA ARG A 250 13.03 -35.84 21.42
C ARG A 250 13.67 -37.13 20.94
N ARG A 251 14.85 -37.01 20.33
CA ARG A 251 15.64 -38.19 19.98
C ARG A 251 16.31 -38.76 21.23
N ARG A 252 16.52 -40.07 21.25
CA ARG A 252 17.19 -40.77 22.36
C ARG A 252 18.61 -40.20 22.53
N GLY A 253 18.93 -39.65 23.70
CA GLY A 253 20.22 -39.02 24.01
C GLY A 253 20.23 -37.47 24.03
N GLU A 254 19.09 -36.82 23.78
CA GLU A 254 19.01 -35.34 23.73
C GLU A 254 18.83 -34.72 25.13
N GLU A 255 19.92 -34.21 25.73
CA GLU A 255 19.92 -33.59 27.05
C GLU A 255 19.07 -32.30 27.14
N ARG A 256 18.53 -32.01 28.32
CA ARG A 256 17.85 -30.74 28.61
C ARG A 256 18.87 -29.62 28.84
N PHE A 257 19.23 -28.88 27.80
CA PHE A 257 19.80 -27.54 28.01
C PHE A 257 18.68 -26.57 28.44
N THR A 258 18.40 -26.52 29.74
CA THR A 258 17.49 -25.53 30.38
C THR A 258 18.19 -24.21 30.70
N ALA A 259 19.45 -24.06 30.30
CA ALA A 259 20.15 -22.79 30.43
C ALA A 259 19.39 -21.72 29.63
N ARG A 260 18.84 -20.72 30.33
CA ARG A 260 18.38 -19.49 29.66
C ARG A 260 19.56 -18.95 28.86
N TYR A 261 19.33 -18.64 27.59
CA TYR A 261 20.33 -17.97 26.76
C TYR A 261 20.89 -16.77 27.53
N ARG A 262 22.16 -16.86 27.93
CA ARG A 262 22.91 -15.72 28.44
C ARG A 262 23.65 -15.16 27.24
N HIS A 263 23.28 -13.94 26.85
CA HIS A 263 24.01 -13.21 25.83
C HIS A 263 25.49 -13.19 26.27
N PRO A 264 26.44 -13.58 25.41
CA PRO A 264 27.86 -13.45 25.74
C PRO A 264 28.14 -11.98 26.08
N LEU A 265 28.95 -11.77 27.13
CA LEU A 265 29.41 -10.44 27.51
C LEU A 265 30.12 -9.83 26.30
N SER A 266 29.73 -8.62 25.91
CA SER A 266 30.47 -7.85 24.93
C SER A 266 31.91 -7.68 25.43
N PRO A 267 32.95 -7.94 24.61
CA PRO A 267 34.31 -7.69 25.03
C PRO A 267 34.46 -6.20 25.40
N PRO A 268 35.20 -5.87 26.46
CA PRO A 268 35.46 -4.47 26.81
C PRO A 268 36.15 -3.79 25.63
N MET A 269 35.76 -2.55 25.31
CA MET A 269 36.28 -1.82 24.14
C MET A 269 37.81 -1.72 24.05
N ILE A 270 38.52 -1.96 25.15
CA ILE A 270 39.98 -1.96 25.22
C ILE A 270 40.61 -3.12 24.43
N GLU A 271 39.96 -4.30 24.39
CA GLU A 271 40.50 -5.46 23.62
C GLU A 271 40.28 -5.31 22.10
N MET A 272 39.26 -4.58 21.68
CA MET A 272 39.00 -4.34 20.24
C MET A 272 40.01 -3.39 19.60
N ALA A 273 40.67 -2.53 20.38
CA ALA A 273 41.70 -1.61 19.88
C ALA A 273 43.02 -2.33 19.57
N HIS A 274 43.38 -3.36 20.34
CA HIS A 274 44.61 -4.13 20.11
C HIS A 274 44.50 -5.14 18.97
N ALA A 275 43.31 -5.65 18.67
CA ALA A 275 43.09 -6.55 17.54
C ALA A 275 43.04 -5.84 16.16
N ALA A 276 42.94 -4.51 16.14
CA ALA A 276 42.94 -3.71 14.91
C ALA A 276 44.32 -3.15 14.53
N SER A 277 45.36 -3.41 15.34
CA SER A 277 46.75 -2.98 15.10
C SER A 277 47.73 -4.15 14.86
N ALA A 278 47.22 -5.34 14.50
CA ALA A 278 48.00 -6.49 14.05
C ALA A 278 47.63 -6.85 12.60
#